data_AF-A0A1V5IIK6-F1
#
_entry.id   AF-A0A1V5IIK6-F1
#
_cell.length_a   1.000
_cell.length_b   1.000
_cell.length_c   1.000
_cell.angle_alpha   90.00
_cell.angle_beta   90.00
_cell.angle_gamma   90.00
#
_symmetry.space_group_name_H-M   'P 1'
#
loop_
_entity.id
_entity.type
_entity.pdbx_description
1 polymer ?
#
loop_
_entity_poly.entity_id
_entity_poly.type
_entity_poly.pdbx_seq_one_letter_code
_entity_poly.pdbx_strand_id
1 'polypeptide(L)'
;MGCIESLKYEIILRDASFAECREYIRSGCKEYVDVDPGFKIFDKHIIGIPPISIGFDGDVITFPFTKPCYGTFLMKVEDHDEAERIRKSASGKKK
;
A
#
# COMPACT_ATOMS: atom_id res chain seq x y z
N MET A 1 0.67 17.76 7.50
CA MET A 1 0.37 17.85 6.06
C MET A 1 1.36 16.95 5.34
N GLY A 2 1.01 15.66 5.14
CA GLY A 2 1.86 14.70 4.45
C GLY A 2 1.58 14.74 2.96
N CYS A 3 2.42 15.42 2.19
CA CYS A 3 2.31 15.44 0.73
C CYS A 3 3.03 14.22 0.16
N ILE A 4 2.30 13.31 -0.47
CA ILE A 4 2.84 12.14 -1.20
C ILE A 4 3.83 12.57 -2.30
N GLU A 5 3.74 13.82 -2.78
CA GLU A 5 4.60 14.39 -3.82
C GLU A 5 6.01 14.77 -3.33
N SER A 6 6.23 14.91 -2.01
CA SER A 6 7.57 15.14 -1.43
C SER A 6 8.27 13.85 -0.98
N LEU A 7 7.56 12.72 -1.02
CA LEU A 7 8.11 11.43 -0.68
C LEU A 7 8.80 10.83 -1.91
N LYS A 8 9.94 10.16 -1.71
CA LYS A 8 10.58 9.36 -2.75
C LYS A 8 9.69 8.15 -3.01
N TYR A 9 8.77 8.29 -3.97
CA TYR A 9 7.94 7.18 -4.41
C TYR A 9 8.51 6.56 -5.69
N GLU A 10 8.45 5.24 -5.76
CA GLU A 10 8.79 4.47 -6.95
C GLU A 10 7.53 3.76 -7.45
N ILE A 11 7.28 3.81 -8.75
CA ILE A 11 6.14 3.12 -9.36
C ILE A 11 6.64 1.80 -9.93
N ILE A 12 6.16 0.70 -9.39
CA ILE A 12 6.56 -0.66 -9.78
C ILE A 12 5.69 -1.17 -10.93
N LEU A 13 4.38 -1.01 -10.80
CA LEU A 13 3.41 -1.42 -11.80
C LEU A 13 2.49 -0.25 -12.13
N ARG A 14 2.16 -0.11 -13.40
CA ARG A 14 1.19 0.85 -13.93
C ARG A 14 0.06 0.05 -14.57
N ASP A 15 -1.17 0.47 -14.33
CA ASP A 15 -2.37 -0.18 -14.87
C ASP A 15 -2.53 -1.65 -14.44
N ALA A 16 -2.11 -1.96 -13.21
CA ALA A 16 -2.17 -3.33 -12.68
C ALA A 16 -3.52 -3.62 -12.01
N SER A 17 -3.99 -4.85 -12.13
CA SER A 17 -5.19 -5.29 -11.40
C SER A 17 -4.93 -5.41 -9.90
N PHE A 18 -5.97 -5.26 -9.06
CA PHE A 18 -5.85 -5.47 -7.61
C PHE A 18 -5.29 -6.86 -7.26
N ALA A 19 -5.60 -7.87 -8.06
CA ALA A 19 -5.07 -9.23 -7.93
C ALA A 19 -3.56 -9.29 -8.18
N GLU A 20 -3.06 -8.61 -9.22
CA GLU A 20 -1.63 -8.56 -9.54
C GLU A 20 -0.83 -7.81 -8.47
N CYS A 21 -1.36 -6.67 -8.01
CA CYS A 21 -0.77 -5.92 -6.90
C CYS A 21 -0.65 -6.81 -5.64
N ARG A 22 -1.70 -7.57 -5.32
CA ARG A 22 -1.69 -8.52 -4.20
C ARG A 22 -0.65 -9.60 -4.39
N GLU A 23 -0.59 -10.22 -5.56
CA GLU A 23 0.34 -11.31 -5.85
C GLU A 23 1.80 -10.83 -5.76
N TYR A 24 2.09 -9.66 -6.34
CA TYR A 24 3.41 -9.03 -6.25
C TYR A 24 3.82 -8.79 -4.80
N ILE A 25 2.92 -8.24 -3.98
CA ILE A 25 3.21 -7.99 -2.56
C ILE A 25 3.44 -9.30 -1.81
N ARG A 26 2.59 -10.30 -2.00
CA ARG A 26 2.69 -11.58 -1.29
C ARG A 26 3.92 -12.40 -1.68
N SER A 27 4.35 -12.32 -2.93
CA SER A 27 5.52 -13.05 -3.42
C SER A 27 6.82 -12.27 -3.30
N GLY A 28 6.76 -10.93 -3.25
CA GLY A 28 7.93 -10.06 -3.36
C GLY A 28 8.30 -9.31 -2.08
N CYS A 29 7.38 -9.12 -1.14
CA CYS A 29 7.66 -8.41 0.12
C CYS A 29 7.95 -9.40 1.25
N LYS A 30 8.90 -9.05 2.12
CA LYS A 30 9.24 -9.86 3.32
C LYS A 30 8.07 -9.98 4.28
N GLU A 31 7.30 -8.91 4.43
CA GLU A 31 6.14 -8.85 5.30
C GLU A 31 4.98 -8.19 4.55
N TYR A 32 3.75 -8.60 4.85
CA TYR A 32 2.57 -7.97 4.29
C TYR A 32 1.41 -8.04 5.28
N VAL A 33 0.48 -7.09 5.14
CA VAL A 33 -0.79 -7.07 5.88
C VAL A 33 -1.93 -6.90 4.90
N ASP A 34 -3.05 -7.56 5.17
CA ASP A 34 -4.28 -7.38 4.42
C ASP A 34 -5.17 -6.36 5.13
N VAL A 35 -5.65 -5.37 4.38
CA VAL A 35 -6.56 -4.33 4.86
C VAL A 35 -7.83 -4.27 4.02
N ASP A 36 -8.88 -3.73 4.64
CA ASP A 36 -10.14 -3.43 3.97
C ASP A 36 -10.03 -2.16 3.11
N PRO A 37 -10.85 -2.03 2.06
CA PRO A 37 -11.02 -0.76 1.36
C PRO A 37 -11.45 0.35 2.33
N GLY A 38 -10.95 1.57 2.10
CA GLY A 38 -11.15 2.69 3.02
C GLY A 38 -10.13 2.72 4.16
N PHE A 39 -9.14 1.84 4.19
CA PHE A 39 -7.98 2.02 5.07
C PHE A 39 -7.21 3.30 4.70
N LYS A 40 -6.74 4.03 5.72
CA LYS A 40 -5.99 5.28 5.52
C LYS A 40 -4.50 4.99 5.43
N ILE A 41 -3.88 5.38 4.31
CA ILE A 41 -2.43 5.38 4.08
C ILE A 41 -2.03 6.77 3.60
N PHE A 42 -1.02 7.38 4.20
CA PHE A 42 -0.56 8.75 3.93
C PHE A 42 -1.72 9.76 3.97
N ASP A 43 -2.61 9.59 4.95
CA ASP A 43 -3.86 10.34 5.13
C ASP A 43 -4.86 10.23 3.96
N LYS A 44 -4.62 9.35 2.99
CA LYS A 44 -5.54 9.06 1.88
C LYS A 44 -6.25 7.72 2.08
N HIS A 45 -7.52 7.68 1.74
CA HIS A 45 -8.27 6.44 1.73
C HIS A 45 -7.90 5.64 0.47
N ILE A 46 -7.41 4.43 0.68
CA ILE A 46 -7.16 3.53 -0.44
C ILE A 46 -8.49 2.98 -0.97
N ILE A 47 -8.58 2.93 -2.29
CA ILE A 47 -9.73 2.40 -3.02
C ILE A 47 -9.28 1.12 -3.69
N GLY A 48 -10.00 0.03 -3.43
CA GLY A 48 -9.74 -1.25 -4.07
C GLY A 48 -10.71 -2.35 -3.68
N ILE A 49 -10.45 -3.55 -4.19
CA ILE A 49 -11.26 -4.74 -3.93
C ILE A 49 -10.60 -5.52 -2.78
N PRO A 50 -11.33 -5.81 -1.67
CA PRO A 50 -10.77 -6.56 -0.56
C PRO A 50 -10.42 -8.01 -0.94
N PRO A 51 -9.40 -8.61 -0.30
CA PRO A 51 -8.41 -7.98 0.57
C PRO A 51 -7.35 -7.16 -0.21
N ILE A 52 -7.03 -5.97 0.30
CA ILE A 52 -5.94 -5.14 -0.25
C ILE A 52 -4.69 -5.44 0.56
N SER A 53 -3.67 -6.02 -0.08
CA SER A 53 -2.40 -6.27 0.60
C SER A 53 -1.53 -5.02 0.57
N ILE A 54 -0.86 -4.74 1.69
CA ILE A 54 0.19 -3.74 1.83
C ILE A 54 1.46 -4.50 2.20
N GLY A 55 2.50 -4.36 1.40
CA GLY A 55 3.79 -4.97 1.61
C GLY A 55 4.72 -4.05 2.38
N PHE A 56 5.62 -4.65 3.15
CA PHE A 56 6.70 -3.97 3.83
C PHE A 56 8.02 -4.67 3.53
N ASP A 57 9.04 -3.87 3.23
CA ASP A 57 10.44 -4.29 3.18
C ASP A 57 11.24 -3.33 4.06
N GLY A 58 11.35 -3.64 5.36
CA GLY A 58 11.91 -2.74 6.35
C GLY A 58 11.06 -1.49 6.52
N ASP A 59 11.58 -0.36 6.02
CA ASP A 59 10.99 0.99 6.04
C ASP A 59 10.27 1.34 4.73
N VAL A 60 10.35 0.45 3.73
CA VAL A 60 9.71 0.63 2.43
C VAL A 60 8.32 0.00 2.45
N ILE A 61 7.31 0.80 2.16
CA ILE A 61 5.91 0.43 2.10
C ILE A 61 5.52 0.28 0.63
N THR A 62 5.03 -0.90 0.26
CA THR A 62 4.49 -1.19 -1.07
C THR A 62 2.97 -1.28 -1.00
N PHE A 63 2.25 -0.42 -1.71
CA PHE A 63 0.79 -0.41 -1.66
C PHE A 63 0.17 -0.05 -3.03
N PRO A 64 -1.02 -0.59 -3.33
CA PRO A 64 -1.77 -0.18 -4.50
C PRO A 64 -2.43 1.18 -4.28
N PHE A 65 -2.26 2.09 -5.23
CA PHE A 65 -2.85 3.41 -5.25
C PHE A 65 -3.63 3.62 -6.54
N THR A 66 -4.94 3.80 -6.41
CA THR A 66 -5.86 3.97 -7.55
C THR A 66 -6.11 5.44 -7.81
N LYS A 67 -5.68 5.95 -8.98
CA LYS A 67 -6.10 7.27 -9.46
C LYS A 67 -7.29 7.12 -10.41
N PRO A 68 -8.40 7.86 -10.22
CA PRO A 68 -9.59 7.73 -11.06
C PRO A 68 -9.33 8.04 -12.54
N CYS A 69 -8.33 8.88 -12.84
CA CYS A 69 -8.01 9.29 -14.22
C CYS A 69 -7.00 8.38 -14.92
N TYR A 70 -6.24 7.57 -14.18
CA TYR A 70 -5.04 6.89 -14.70
C TYR A 70 -4.98 5.39 -14.36
N GLY A 71 -5.92 4.86 -13.58
CA GLY A 71 -5.95 3.46 -13.19
C GLY A 71 -5.24 3.18 -11.86
N THR A 72 -4.93 1.91 -11.64
CA THR A 72 -4.32 1.40 -10.40
C THR A 72 -2.80 1.28 -10.57
N PHE A 73 -2.07 1.81 -9.60
CA PHE A 73 -0.61 1.82 -9.57
C PHE A 73 -0.13 1.05 -8.36
N LEU A 74 0.95 0.29 -8.52
CA LEU A 74 1.68 -0.25 -7.37
C LEU A 74 2.84 0.67 -7.05
N MET A 75 2.79 1.31 -5.89
CA MET A 75 3.77 2.30 -5.47
C MET A 75 4.59 1.77 -4.28
N LYS A 76 5.89 2.07 -4.27
CA LYS A 76 6.78 1.91 -3.13
C LYS A 76 7.12 3.27 -2.57
N VAL A 77 7.05 3.42 -1.26
CA VAL A 77 7.40 4.66 -0.55
C VAL A 77 8.22 4.29 0.67
N GLU A 78 9.36 4.93 0.85
CA GLU A 78 10.17 4.79 2.07
C GLU A 78 9.65 5.76 3.13
N ASP A 79 9.05 5.24 4.19
CA ASP A 79 8.58 6.02 5.33
C ASP A 79 8.48 5.12 6.58
N HIS A 80 9.41 5.30 7.52
CA HIS A 80 9.47 4.49 8.74
C HIS A 80 8.26 4.73 9.66
N ASP A 81 7.81 5.99 9.82
CA ASP A 81 6.74 6.35 10.75
C ASP A 81 5.39 5.78 10.28
N GLU A 82 5.08 5.94 8.99
CA GLU A 82 3.87 5.41 8.41
C GLU A 82 3.92 3.88 8.34
N ALA A 83 5.09 3.26 8.08
CA ALA A 83 5.23 1.80 8.10
C ALA A 83 4.89 1.23 9.48
N GLU A 84 5.45 1.80 10.55
CA GLU A 84 5.11 1.42 11.92
C GLU A 84 3.62 1.64 12.23
N ARG A 85 3.06 2.77 11.80
CA ARG A 85 1.65 3.09 12.02
C ARG A 85 0.72 2.09 11.35
N ILE A 86 0.99 1.71 10.10
CA ILE A 86 0.18 0.72 9.37
C ILE A 86 0.33 -0.64 10.04
N ARG A 87 1.55 -1.07 10.39
CA ARG A 87 1.78 -2.33 11.12
C ARG A 87 0.98 -2.40 12.42
N LYS A 88 0.97 -1.32 13.21
CA LYS A 88 0.18 -1.22 14.45
C LYS A 88 -1.33 -1.20 14.19
N SER A 89 -1.78 -0.48 13.17
CA SER A 89 -3.20 -0.35 12.83
C SER A 89 -3.79 -1.61 12.19
N ALA A 90 -3.00 -2.32 11.39
CA ALA A 90 -3.40 -3.56 10.73
C ALA A 90 -3.35 -4.78 11.67
N SER A 91 -2.44 -4.80 12.65
CA SER A 91 -2.35 -5.87 13.66
C SER A 91 -3.62 -6.05 14.51
N GLY A 92 -4.53 -5.08 14.51
CA GLY A 92 -5.83 -5.16 15.20
C GLY A 92 -6.89 -6.00 14.49
N LYS A 93 -6.66 -6.47 13.25
CA LYS A 93 -7.63 -7.26 12.48
C LYS A 93 -7.08 -8.63 12.06
N LYS A 94 -6.78 -9.48 13.05
CA LYS A 94 -6.91 -10.93 12.84
C LYS A 94 -8.40 -11.25 12.88
N LYS A 95 -9.05 -11.49 11.74
CA LYS A 95 -10.35 -12.16 11.73
C LYS A 95 -10.38 -13.24 10.67
#